data_AF-A0A3D3AB13-F1
#
_entry.id   AF-A0A3D3AB13-F1
#
_cell.length_a   1.000
_cell.length_b   1.000
_cell.length_c   1.000
_cell.angle_alpha   90.00
_cell.angle_beta   90.00
_cell.angle_gamma   90.00
#
_symmetry.space_group_name_H-M   'P 1'
#
loop_
_entity.id
_entity.type
_entity.pdbx_description
1 polymer ?
#
loop_
_entity_poly.entity_id
_entity_poly.type
_entity_poly.pdbx_seq_one_letter_code
_entity_poly.pdbx_strand_id
1 'polypeptide(L)' 'DYSLIIQCGACMVNKKTVQTRIMMAKDANIPITNYGIVLAYISGILDRAFKK' A
#
# COMPACT_ATOMS: atom_id res chain seq x y z
N ASP A 1 16.71 8.07 5.44
CA ASP A 1 16.11 6.73 5.28
C ASP A 1 14.66 6.71 5.69
N TYR A 2 13.81 6.06 4.91
CA TYR A 2 12.39 5.89 5.22
C TYR A 2 12.12 4.45 5.67
N SER A 3 11.32 4.28 6.71
CA SER A 3 10.99 2.95 7.25
C SER A 3 9.77 2.28 6.59
N LEU A 4 8.89 3.07 5.96
CA LEU A 4 7.65 2.59 5.34
C LEU A 4 7.12 3.60 4.31
N ILE A 5 6.60 3.10 3.20
CA ILE A 5 5.85 3.89 2.21
C ILE A 5 4.36 3.58 2.33
N ILE A 6 3.53 4.61 2.39
CA ILE A 6 2.08 4.48 2.33
C ILE A 6 1.57 5.07 1.01
N GLN A 7 1.13 4.21 0.10
CA GLN A 7 0.59 4.58 -1.20
C GLN A 7 -0.90 4.96 -1.10
N CYS A 8 -1.33 5.97 -1.87
CA CYS A 8 -2.75 6.26 -2.04
C CYS A 8 -3.53 5.14 -2.77
N GLY A 9 -4.85 5.27 -2.80
CA GLY A 9 -5.76 4.30 -3.47
C GLY A 9 -5.68 4.27 -5.00
N ALA A 10 -4.79 5.04 -5.62
CA ALA A 10 -4.47 4.97 -7.04
C ALA A 10 -5.64 5.21 -8.02
N CYS A 11 -6.71 5.92 -7.61
CA CYS A 11 -7.91 6.14 -8.43
C CYS A 11 -7.67 6.82 -9.79
N MET A 12 -6.59 7.61 -9.91
CA MET A 12 -6.25 8.37 -11.12
C MET A 12 -5.11 7.74 -11.94
N VAL A 13 -4.55 6.61 -11.52
CA VAL A 13 -3.40 5.98 -12.19
C VAL A 13 -3.72 4.56 -12.62
N ASN A 14 -3.08 4.12 -13.70
CA ASN A 14 -3.26 2.77 -14.21
C ASN A 14 -2.51 1.72 -13.36
N LYS A 15 -2.88 0.45 -13.54
CA LYS A 15 -2.26 -0.70 -12.86
C LYS A 15 -0.74 -0.77 -13.06
N LYS A 16 -0.25 -0.47 -14.26
CA LYS A 16 1.19 -0.54 -14.58
C LYS A 16 1.99 0.45 -13.72
N THR A 17 1.53 1.70 -13.61
CA THR A 17 2.17 2.73 -12.78
C THR A 17 2.21 2.32 -11.31
N VAL A 18 1.11 1.75 -10.78
CA VAL A 18 1.08 1.24 -9.40
C VAL A 18 2.11 0.13 -9.19
N GLN A 19 2.19 -0.83 -10.13
CA GLN A 19 3.17 -1.92 -10.05
C GLN A 19 4.61 -1.40 -10.12
N THR A 20 4.91 -0.45 -11.01
CA THR A 20 6.23 0.19 -11.08
C THR A 20 6.63 0.80 -9.74
N ARG A 21 5.73 1.52 -9.07
CA ARG A 21 6.01 2.10 -7.74
C ARG A 21 6.28 1.04 -6.68
N ILE A 22 5.55 -0.08 -6.71
CA ILE A 22 5.80 -1.21 -5.80
C ILE A 22 7.17 -1.83 -6.06
N MET A 23 7.57 -1.99 -7.32
CA MET A 23 8.90 -2.49 -7.68
C MET A 23 10.00 -1.55 -7.19
N MET A 24 9.86 -0.24 -7.42
CA MET A 24 10.82 0.75 -6.92
C MET A 24 10.98 0.70 -5.39
N ALA A 25 9.89 0.51 -4.64
CA ALA A 25 9.94 0.36 -3.18
C ALA A 25 10.68 -0.93 -2.76
N LYS A 26 10.43 -2.04 -3.47
CA LYS A 26 11.13 -3.31 -3.25
C LYS A 26 12.62 -3.20 -3.55
N ASP A 27 12.99 -2.56 -4.66
CA ASP A 27 14.39 -2.37 -5.05
C ASP A 27 15.16 -1.51 -4.03
N ALA A 28 14.46 -0.53 -3.43
CA ALA A 28 15.00 0.26 -2.32
C ALA A 28 15.01 -0.48 -0.97
N ASN A 29 14.51 -1.72 -0.89
CA ASN A 29 14.29 -2.47 0.35
C ASN A 29 13.43 -1.73 1.38
N ILE A 30 12.45 -0.96 0.93
CA ILE A 30 11.53 -0.22 1.80
C ILE A 30 10.13 -0.88 1.74
N PRO A 31 9.57 -1.31 2.88
CA PRO A 31 8.21 -1.83 2.93
C PRO A 31 7.20 -0.82 2.37
N ILE A 32 6.17 -1.32 1.67
CA ILE A 32 5.11 -0.50 1.08
C ILE A 32 3.73 -1.06 1.44
N THR A 33 2.82 -0.17 1.83
CA THR A 33 1.39 -0.45 2.09
C THR A 33 0.52 0.58 1.38
N ASN A 34 -0.80 0.54 1.56
CA ASN A 34 -1.72 1.54 1.01
C ASN A 34 -2.71 2.08 2.05
N TYR A 35 -3.38 3.19 1.72
CA TYR A 35 -4.36 3.85 2.59
C TYR A 35 -5.45 2.90 3.08
N GLY A 36 -5.97 2.02 2.23
CA GLY A 36 -7.02 1.08 2.63
C GLY A 36 -6.58 0.13 3.74
N ILE A 37 -5.37 -0.43 3.62
CA ILE A 37 -4.79 -1.33 4.63
C ILE A 37 -4.51 -0.59 5.93
N VAL A 38 -3.93 0.61 5.85
CA VAL A 38 -3.60 1.43 7.03
C VAL A 38 -4.87 1.87 7.76
N LEU A 39 -5.87 2.36 7.03
CA LEU A 39 -7.15 2.75 7.62
C LEU A 39 -7.87 1.57 8.25
N ALA A 40 -7.87 0.41 7.60
CA ALA A 40 -8.48 -0.81 8.13
C ALA A 40 -7.77 -1.30 9.40
N TYR A 41 -6.44 -1.22 9.44
CA TYR A 41 -5.64 -1.52 10.64
C TYR A 41 -5.96 -0.58 11.80
N ILE A 42 -5.92 0.73 11.56
CA ILE A 42 -6.17 1.74 12.61
C ILE A 42 -7.63 1.69 13.09
N SER A 43 -8.58 1.39 12.21
CA SER A 43 -10.00 1.28 12.57
C SER A 43 -10.38 -0.06 13.21
N GLY A 44 -9.44 -1.00 13.35
CA GLY A 44 -9.70 -2.32 13.93
C GLY A 44 -10.55 -3.25 13.05
N ILE A 45 -10.67 -2.96 11.75
CA ILE A 45 -11.49 -3.75 10.80
C ILE A 45 -10.64 -4.53 9.79
N LEU A 46 -9.32 -4.61 10.00
CA LEU A 46 -8.39 -5.26 9.07
C LEU A 46 -8.79 -6.70 8.77
N ASP A 47 -9.09 -7.49 9.80
CA ASP A 47 -9.49 -8.90 9.62
C ASP A 47 -10.77 -9.04 8.80
N ARG A 48 -11.71 -8.09 8.94
CA ARG A 48 -12.92 -8.05 8.11
C ARG A 48 -12.59 -7.73 6.67
N ALA A 49 -11.69 -6.79 6.42
CA ALA A 49 -11.31 -6.38 5.06
C ALA A 49 -10.52 -7.48 4.30
N PHE A 50 -9.84 -8.36 5.02
CA PHE A 50 -9.08 -9.48 4.46
C PHE A 50 -9.86 -10.80 4.32
N LYS A 51 -11.04 -10.91 4.97
CA LYS A 51 -11.92 -12.07 4.77
C LYS A 51 -12.50 -12.03 3.36
N LYS A 52 -12.07 -12.99 2.54
CA LYS A 52 -12.71 -13.34 1.27
C LYS A 52 -14.09 -13.92 1.51
#